data_AF-A0A7T9CEZ8-F1
#
_entry.id   AF-A0A7T9CEZ8-F1
#
_cell.length_a   1.000
_cell.length_b   1.000
_cell.length_c   1.000
_cell.angle_alpha   90.00
_cell.angle_beta   90.00
_cell.angle_gamma   90.00
#
_symmetry.space_group_name_H-M   'P 1'
#
loop_
_entity.id
_entity.type
_entity.pdbx_description
1 polymer ?
#
loop_
_entity_poly.entity_id
_entity_poly.type
_entity_poly.pdbx_seq_one_letter_code
_entity_poly.pdbx_strand_id
1 'polypeptide(L)'
;MRILRSVRHKACADGSFMKEFLLDTPVSPEFFTYLGNFGQVESLPGVGEGFYKFEKPDWFSIKGFSGDTTVEVRFKKEVMDLTIDFVYFLFSSYREGEVDLSSLKRREQAIGERVRKRIYGA
;
A
#
# COMPACT_ATOMS: atom_id res chain seq x y z
N MET A 1 -8.61 -8.28 6.20
CA MET A 1 -7.76 -8.74 5.09
C MET A 1 -6.33 -8.87 5.58
N ARG A 2 -5.58 -9.89 5.18
CA ARG A 2 -4.20 -10.12 5.64
C ARG A 2 -3.34 -10.58 4.48
N ILE A 3 -2.09 -10.11 4.47
CA ILE A 3 -1.06 -10.64 3.57
C ILE A 3 -0.62 -12.00 4.11
N LEU A 4 -0.75 -13.05 3.29
CA LEU A 4 -0.28 -14.39 3.60
C LEU A 4 1.22 -14.52 3.35
N ARG A 5 1.67 -14.06 2.19
CA ARG A 5 3.08 -14.09 1.76
C ARG A 5 3.30 -13.18 0.56
N SER A 6 4.55 -12.82 0.29
CA SER A 6 4.92 -12.31 -1.03
C SER A 6 5.22 -13.47 -1.97
N VAL A 7 4.68 -13.41 -3.18
CA VAL A 7 4.78 -14.49 -4.18
C VAL A 7 5.74 -14.14 -5.32
N ARG A 8 6.02 -12.86 -5.53
CA ARG A 8 6.97 -12.40 -6.54
C ARG A 8 7.69 -11.14 -6.09
N HIS A 9 9.00 -11.08 -6.31
CA HIS A 9 9.81 -9.89 -6.09
C HIS A 9 10.50 -9.49 -7.41
N LYS A 10 10.49 -8.20 -7.74
CA LYS A 10 11.17 -7.67 -8.92
C LYS A 10 11.87 -6.36 -8.58
N ALA A 11 13.16 -6.29 -8.85
CA ALA A 11 13.88 -5.01 -8.89
C ALA A 11 13.59 -4.33 -10.24
N CYS A 12 13.22 -3.05 -10.19
CA CYS A 12 12.93 -2.25 -11.37
C CYS A 12 14.15 -1.40 -11.78
N ALA A 13 14.21 -0.97 -13.05
CA ALA A 13 15.33 -0.19 -13.57
C ALA A 13 15.49 1.17 -12.88
N ASP A 14 14.40 1.74 -12.35
CA ASP A 14 14.40 2.96 -11.55
C ASP A 14 14.78 2.74 -10.07
N GLY A 15 15.28 1.55 -9.74
CA GLY A 15 15.70 1.18 -8.40
C GLY A 15 14.57 0.80 -7.45
N SER A 16 13.30 1.01 -7.82
CA SER A 16 12.16 0.60 -7.00
C SER A 16 12.06 -0.92 -6.86
N PHE A 17 11.45 -1.36 -5.77
CA PHE A 17 11.20 -2.78 -5.51
C PHE A 17 9.70 -3.05 -5.65
N MET A 18 9.34 -3.91 -6.60
CA MET A 18 7.99 -4.41 -6.73
C MET A 18 7.86 -5.74 -5.99
N LYS A 19 6.79 -5.87 -5.21
CA LYS A 19 6.35 -7.11 -4.58
C LYS A 19 4.91 -7.40 -4.93
N GLU A 20 4.63 -8.64 -5.30
CA GLU A 20 3.26 -9.15 -5.36
C GLU A 20 2.96 -9.88 -4.06
N PHE A 21 1.82 -9.56 -3.44
CA PHE A 21 1.36 -10.17 -2.20
C PHE A 21 0.10 -10.97 -2.44
N LEU A 22 0.07 -12.20 -1.91
CA LEU A 22 -1.12 -13.03 -1.83
C LEU A 22 -1.87 -12.70 -0.53
N LEU A 23 -3.17 -12.52 -0.63
CA LEU A 23 -4.08 -12.16 0.44
C LEU A 23 -4.94 -13.36 0.87
N ASP A 24 -5.44 -13.33 2.10
CA ASP A 24 -6.36 -14.33 2.64
C ASP A 24 -7.80 -14.19 2.10
N THR A 25 -8.16 -12.98 1.65
CA THR A 25 -9.47 -12.65 1.10
C THR A 25 -9.32 -11.83 -0.18
N PRO A 26 -10.29 -11.90 -1.12
CA PRO A 26 -10.35 -11.00 -2.26
C PRO A 26 -10.29 -9.53 -1.87
N VAL A 27 -9.65 -8.71 -2.71
CA VAL A 27 -9.63 -7.25 -2.57
C VAL A 27 -11.01 -6.71 -2.90
N SER A 28 -11.54 -5.82 -2.06
CA SER A 28 -12.82 -5.15 -2.31
C SER A 28 -12.61 -3.69 -2.72
N PRO A 29 -13.58 -3.05 -3.38
CA PRO A 29 -13.52 -1.61 -3.66
C PRO A 29 -13.39 -0.77 -2.38
N GLU A 30 -14.02 -1.20 -1.29
CA GLU A 30 -13.99 -0.53 0.01
C GLU A 30 -12.59 -0.53 0.63
N PHE A 31 -11.76 -1.53 0.33
CA PHE A 31 -10.36 -1.53 0.73
C PHE A 31 -9.61 -0.35 0.11
N PHE A 32 -9.82 -0.07 -1.18
CA PHE A 32 -9.22 1.09 -1.83
C PHE A 32 -9.79 2.40 -1.29
N THR A 33 -11.10 2.49 -1.05
CA THR A 33 -11.71 3.63 -0.34
C THR A 33 -11.05 3.86 1.03
N TYR A 34 -10.79 2.78 1.79
CA TYR A 34 -10.06 2.84 3.05
C TYR A 34 -8.63 3.37 2.86
N LEU A 35 -7.89 2.89 1.85
CA LEU A 35 -6.55 3.37 1.55
C LEU A 35 -6.54 4.88 1.22
N GLY A 36 -7.62 5.41 0.66
CA GLY A 36 -7.79 6.85 0.40
C GLY A 36 -7.65 7.75 1.63
N ASN A 37 -7.75 7.19 2.84
CA ASN A 37 -7.44 7.92 4.06
C ASN A 37 -5.94 8.25 4.20
N PHE A 38 -5.04 7.56 3.50
CA PHE A 38 -3.57 7.64 3.69
C PHE A 38 -2.81 8.15 2.44
N GLY A 39 -3.52 8.45 1.36
CA GLY A 39 -2.93 8.81 0.07
C GLY A 39 -4.00 8.94 -1.00
N GLN A 40 -3.57 8.98 -2.26
CA GLN A 40 -4.47 9.17 -3.40
C GLN A 40 -4.90 7.82 -3.98
N VAL A 41 -6.18 7.69 -4.32
CA VAL A 41 -6.74 6.50 -4.96
C VAL A 41 -7.37 6.89 -6.29
N GLU A 42 -7.08 6.12 -7.32
CA GLU A 42 -7.60 6.28 -8.66
C GLU A 42 -8.17 4.95 -9.14
N SER A 43 -9.40 4.96 -9.63
CA SER A 43 -9.95 3.89 -10.46
C SER A 43 -9.59 4.17 -11.92
N LEU A 44 -8.99 3.22 -12.62
CA LEU A 44 -8.62 3.40 -14.04
C LEU A 44 -9.42 2.42 -14.91
N PRO A 45 -10.69 2.77 -15.27
CA PRO A 45 -11.54 1.87 -16.07
C PRO A 45 -10.94 1.54 -17.44
N GLY A 46 -10.08 2.41 -18.00
CA GLY A 46 -9.37 2.16 -19.25
C GLY A 46 -8.28 1.08 -19.18
N VAL A 47 -7.89 0.62 -17.99
CA VAL A 47 -6.96 -0.51 -17.79
C VAL A 47 -7.74 -1.83 -17.64
N GLY A 48 -8.95 -1.75 -17.10
CA GLY A 48 -9.88 -2.86 -16.90
C GLY A 48 -10.89 -2.51 -15.81
N GLU A 49 -12.10 -3.05 -15.90
CA GLU A 49 -13.11 -2.87 -14.86
C GLU A 49 -12.60 -3.41 -13.52
N GLY A 50 -12.80 -2.62 -12.46
CA GLY A 50 -12.34 -2.99 -11.12
C GLY A 50 -10.85 -2.78 -10.85
N PHE A 51 -10.07 -2.16 -11.76
CA PHE A 51 -8.69 -1.80 -11.47
C PHE A 51 -8.58 -0.53 -10.62
N TYR A 52 -7.82 -0.62 -9.54
CA TYR A 52 -7.52 0.51 -8.66
C TYR A 52 -6.01 0.69 -8.48
N LYS A 53 -5.61 1.95 -8.32
CA LYS A 53 -4.26 2.37 -7.97
C LYS A 53 -4.32 3.29 -6.75
N PHE A 54 -3.60 2.92 -5.70
CA PHE A 54 -3.29 3.79 -4.57
C PHE A 54 -1.84 4.30 -4.69
N GLU A 55 -1.64 5.58 -4.41
CA GLU A 55 -0.32 6.22 -4.39
C GLU A 55 -0.10 6.93 -3.05
N LYS A 56 1.01 6.59 -2.39
CA LYS A 56 1.55 7.37 -1.27
C LYS A 56 2.93 7.91 -1.70
N PRO A 57 3.00 9.20 -2.09
CA PRO A 57 4.22 9.80 -2.59
C PRO A 57 5.41 9.52 -1.67
N ASP A 58 6.55 9.24 -2.27
CA ASP A 58 7.82 8.92 -1.61
C ASP A 58 7.85 7.62 -0.78
N TRP A 59 6.77 6.87 -0.70
CA TRP A 59 6.71 5.64 0.10
C TRP A 59 6.53 4.42 -0.80
N PHE A 60 5.31 4.25 -1.31
CA PHE A 60 4.91 3.12 -2.13
C PHE A 60 3.59 3.38 -2.86
N SER A 61 3.32 2.55 -3.87
CA SER A 61 2.00 2.44 -4.49
C SER A 61 1.46 1.02 -4.36
N ILE A 62 0.13 0.89 -4.37
CA ILE A 62 -0.59 -0.40 -4.34
C ILE A 62 -1.51 -0.45 -5.57
N LYS A 63 -1.46 -1.53 -6.32
CA LYS A 63 -2.33 -1.79 -7.47
C LYS A 63 -2.99 -3.15 -7.34
N GLY A 64 -4.23 -3.25 -7.77
CA GLY A 64 -4.94 -4.52 -7.80
C GLY A 64 -6.30 -4.39 -8.46
N PHE A 65 -6.88 -5.54 -8.76
CA PHE A 65 -8.26 -5.64 -9.22
C PHE A 65 -9.18 -6.00 -8.05
N SER A 66 -10.35 -5.39 -8.00
CA SER A 66 -11.42 -5.83 -7.13
C SER A 66 -11.81 -7.27 -7.49
N GLY A 67 -11.90 -8.14 -6.49
CA GLY A 67 -12.17 -9.57 -6.64
C GLY A 67 -10.91 -10.46 -6.67
N ASP A 68 -9.72 -9.89 -6.90
CA ASP A 68 -8.48 -10.66 -6.90
C ASP A 68 -7.96 -10.90 -5.49
N THR A 69 -7.23 -11.99 -5.29
CA THR A 69 -6.51 -12.27 -4.03
C THR A 69 -5.05 -11.81 -4.05
N THR A 70 -4.67 -11.02 -5.05
CA THR A 70 -3.30 -10.53 -5.23
C THR A 70 -3.26 -9.03 -5.45
N VAL A 71 -2.23 -8.40 -4.89
CA VAL A 71 -1.94 -6.98 -5.09
C VAL A 71 -0.47 -6.78 -5.40
N GLU A 72 -0.18 -5.85 -6.29
CA GLU A 72 1.17 -5.36 -6.55
C GLU A 72 1.45 -4.17 -5.64
N VAL A 73 2.57 -4.21 -4.92
CA VAL A 73 3.06 -3.09 -4.12
C VAL A 73 4.44 -2.70 -4.62
N ARG A 74 4.60 -1.44 -5.01
CA ARG A 74 5.87 -0.90 -5.48
C ARG A 74 6.43 0.06 -4.45
N PHE A 75 7.59 -0.28 -3.88
CA PHE A 75 8.28 0.49 -2.86
C PHE A 75 9.35 1.41 -3.46
N LYS A 76 9.44 2.62 -2.91
CA LYS A 76 10.59 3.50 -3.13
C LYS A 76 11.81 2.92 -2.42
N LYS A 77 12.93 2.78 -3.16
CA LYS A 77 14.13 2.06 -2.73
C LYS A 77 14.67 2.58 -1.39
N GLU A 78 14.72 3.90 -1.27
CA GLU A 78 15.37 4.64 -0.19
C GLU A 78 14.67 4.46 1.15
N VAL A 79 13.40 4.06 1.15
CA VAL A 79 12.56 4.03 2.36
C VAL A 79 11.75 2.76 2.53
N MET A 80 12.02 1.72 1.73
CA MET A 80 11.32 0.46 1.82
C MET A 80 11.40 -0.14 3.23
N ASP A 81 12.57 -0.07 3.88
CA ASP A 81 12.80 -0.55 5.26
C ASP A 81 11.95 0.20 6.30
N LEU A 82 11.54 1.43 6.03
CA LEU A 82 10.69 2.24 6.91
C LEU A 82 9.21 1.98 6.69
N THR A 83 8.83 1.59 5.47
CA THR A 83 7.45 1.66 4.99
C THR A 83 6.81 0.29 4.78
N ILE A 84 7.59 -0.78 4.66
CA ILE A 84 7.06 -2.14 4.44
C ILE A 84 6.14 -2.58 5.58
N ASP A 85 6.50 -2.32 6.84
CA ASP A 85 5.66 -2.67 7.99
C ASP A 85 4.33 -1.91 7.96
N PHE A 86 4.33 -0.67 7.46
CA PHE A 86 3.11 0.11 7.30
C PHE A 86 2.16 -0.54 6.30
N VAL A 87 2.66 -1.14 5.22
CA VAL A 87 1.84 -1.94 4.30
C VAL A 87 1.17 -3.09 5.05
N TYR A 88 1.93 -3.91 5.78
CA TYR A 88 1.36 -5.00 6.59
C TYR A 88 0.31 -4.50 7.59
N PHE A 89 0.53 -3.33 8.20
CA PHE A 89 -0.45 -2.70 9.08
C PHE A 89 -1.73 -2.26 8.34
N LEU A 90 -1.63 -1.66 7.16
CA LEU A 90 -2.80 -1.26 6.37
C LEU A 90 -3.70 -2.46 6.04
N PHE A 91 -3.10 -3.56 5.57
CA PHE A 91 -3.85 -4.77 5.28
C PHE A 91 -4.48 -5.34 6.56
N SER A 92 -3.68 -5.65 7.58
CA SER A 92 -4.16 -6.33 8.79
C SER A 92 -5.15 -5.53 9.64
N SER A 93 -5.11 -4.19 9.54
CA SER A 93 -6.04 -3.29 10.24
C SER A 93 -7.36 -3.13 9.49
N TYR A 94 -7.39 -3.43 8.19
CA TYR A 94 -8.62 -3.42 7.42
C TYR A 94 -9.51 -4.61 7.82
N ARG A 95 -10.63 -4.28 8.44
CA ARG A 95 -11.69 -5.19 8.87
C ARG A 95 -13.03 -4.58 8.46
N GLU A 96 -14.00 -5.42 8.15
CA GLU A 96 -15.40 -4.97 8.03
C GLU A 96 -15.83 -4.37 9.38
N GLY A 97 -16.11 -3.07 9.40
CA GLY A 97 -16.48 -2.32 10.60
C GLY A 97 -15.57 -1.10 10.86
N GLU A 98 -15.47 -0.71 12.13
CA GLU A 98 -14.76 0.51 12.55
C GLU A 98 -13.25 0.26 12.58
N VAL A 99 -12.52 0.80 11.61
CA VAL A 99 -11.07 0.83 11.63
C VAL A 99 -10.62 1.99 12.53
N ASP A 100 -9.75 1.73 13.51
CA ASP A 100 -9.13 2.80 14.30
C ASP A 100 -8.13 3.59 13.44
N LEU A 101 -8.65 4.56 12.70
CA LEU A 101 -7.86 5.46 11.87
C LEU A 101 -6.90 6.31 12.72
N SER A 102 -7.21 6.57 13.99
CA SER A 102 -6.39 7.47 14.83
C SER A 102 -5.02 6.88 15.15
N SER A 103 -4.94 5.58 15.46
CA SER A 103 -3.67 4.91 15.70
C SER A 103 -2.87 4.74 14.41
N LEU A 104 -3.54 4.46 13.29
CA LEU A 104 -2.91 4.38 11.97
C LEU A 104 -2.35 5.72 11.51
N LYS A 105 -3.08 6.82 11.73
CA LYS A 105 -2.61 8.18 11.42
C LYS A 105 -1.39 8.59 12.23
N ARG A 106 -1.34 8.24 13.52
CA ARG A 106 -0.14 8.49 14.34
C ARG A 106 1.07 7.71 13.83
N ARG A 107 0.89 6.44 13.45
CA ARG A 107 1.97 5.63 12.84
C ARG A 107 2.42 6.20 11.51
N GLU A 108 1.47 6.60 10.67
CA GLU A 108 1.74 7.28 9.38
C GLU A 108 2.60 8.53 9.59
N GLN A 109 2.25 9.39 10.54
CA GLN A 109 3.01 10.61 10.84
C GLN A 109 4.44 10.29 11.29
N ALA A 110 4.62 9.38 12.24
CA ALA A 110 5.93 9.01 12.75
C ALA A 110 6.85 8.40 11.68
N ILE A 111 6.29 7.57 10.79
CA ILE A 111 7.05 7.02 9.65
C ILE A 111 7.33 8.14 8.62
N GLY A 112 6.37 9.04 8.39
CA GLY A 112 6.51 10.16 7.46
C GLY A 112 7.62 11.13 7.83
N GLU A 113 7.80 11.42 9.11
CA GLU A 113 8.94 12.22 9.58
C GLU A 113 10.27 11.55 9.24
N ARG A 114 10.38 10.24 9.46
CA ARG A 114 11.59 9.46 9.15
C ARG A 114 11.85 9.38 7.65
N VAL A 115 10.81 9.19 6.84
CA VAL A 115 10.88 9.18 5.38
C VAL A 115 11.36 10.54 4.86
N ARG A 116 10.73 11.64 5.33
CA ARG A 116 11.09 12.99 4.92
C ARG A 116 12.55 13.31 5.30
N LYS A 117 12.97 12.97 6.51
CA LYS A 117 14.36 13.15 6.94
C LYS A 117 15.34 12.35 6.07
N ARG A 118 14.97 11.14 5.66
CA ARG A 118 15.83 10.29 4.82
C ARG A 118 15.95 10.78 3.38
N ILE A 119 14.86 11.26 2.80
CA ILE A 119 14.83 11.70 1.40
C ILE A 119 15.35 13.14 1.25
N TYR A 120 15.04 14.02 2.20
CA TYR A 120 15.29 15.46 2.07
C TYR A 120 16.29 16.02 3.10
N GLY A 121 16.71 15.23 4.10
CA GLY A 121 17.71 15.65 5.09
C GLY A 121 17.23 16.62 6.19
N ALA A 122 15.92 16.88 6.29
CA ALA A 122 15.32 17.81 7.25
C ALA A 122 15.00 17.17 8.62
#